data_AF-A0A7Y5BYM0-F1
#
_entry.id   AF-A0A7Y5BYM0-F1
#
_cell.length_a   1.000
_cell.length_b   1.000
_cell.length_c   1.000
_cell.angle_alpha   90.00
_cell.angle_beta   90.00
_cell.angle_gamma   90.00
#
_symmetry.space_group_name_H-M   'P 1'
#
loop_
_entity.id
_entity.type
_entity.pdbx_description
1 polymer ?
#
loop_
_entity_poly.entity_id
_entity_poly.type
_entity_poly.pdbx_seq_one_letter_code
_entity_poly.pdbx_strand_id
1 'polypeptide(L)'
;MTTNTLWTPVVSENLAALADLSATDAQLLVELETFAMAIAPAFQNAVFSRLGPYLLYVSPMEYELGKNALEKWFIHLFRNAQTAGKSFPRESSRTSTPPLHRKSGIPLRYLFCLQEVIFLYGKRVTLNSHNPERAFSAFQKVLGLEFAFNQVYEELYISHLSELMLDD
;
A
#
# COMPACT_ATOMS: atom_id res chain seq x y z
N MET A 1 11.26 27.00 -18.80
CA MET A 1 10.39 26.44 -17.74
C MET A 1 9.60 25.30 -18.34
N THR A 2 10.15 24.10 -18.35
CA THR A 2 9.54 22.90 -18.97
C THR A 2 9.92 21.66 -18.17
N THR A 3 9.27 21.48 -17.03
CA THR A 3 9.23 20.25 -16.20
C THR A 3 7.98 20.46 -15.33
N ASN A 4 7.02 19.57 -15.16
CA ASN A 4 7.16 18.18 -14.75
C ASN A 4 5.86 17.37 -15.01
N THR A 5 5.06 17.73 -16.02
CA THR A 5 3.68 17.24 -16.17
C THR A 5 3.57 15.83 -16.79
N LEU A 6 4.69 15.20 -17.17
CA LEU A 6 4.70 13.94 -17.92
C LEU A 6 4.81 12.67 -17.06
N TRP A 7 5.16 12.79 -15.79
CA TRP A 7 5.49 11.62 -14.95
C TRP A 7 4.28 10.94 -14.31
N THR A 8 3.15 11.65 -14.12
CA THR A 8 2.08 11.14 -13.25
C THR A 8 1.08 10.17 -13.92
N PRO A 9 0.51 10.42 -15.12
CA PRO A 9 -0.41 9.45 -15.72
C PRO A 9 0.30 8.23 -16.34
N VAL A 10 1.48 8.44 -16.93
CA VAL A 10 2.26 7.41 -17.63
C VAL A 10 2.75 6.33 -16.65
N VAL A 11 3.18 6.72 -15.45
CA VAL A 11 3.65 5.75 -14.44
C VAL A 11 2.50 4.90 -13.89
N SER A 12 1.30 5.45 -13.66
CA SER A 12 0.14 4.63 -13.23
C SER A 12 -0.29 3.59 -14.27
N GLU A 13 -0.43 4.01 -15.53
CA GLU A 13 -0.88 3.11 -16.59
C GLU A 13 0.16 2.01 -16.88
N ASN A 14 1.45 2.37 -16.86
CA ASN A 14 2.53 1.41 -17.04
C ASN A 14 2.66 0.43 -15.87
N LEU A 15 2.50 0.86 -14.63
CA LEU A 15 2.60 -0.03 -13.46
C LEU A 15 1.47 -1.07 -13.44
N ALA A 16 0.22 -0.64 -13.70
CA ALA A 16 -0.92 -1.56 -13.76
C ALA A 16 -0.77 -2.58 -14.90
N ALA A 17 -0.29 -2.14 -16.07
CA ALA A 17 0.01 -3.01 -17.21
C ALA A 17 1.17 -3.98 -16.90
N LEU A 18 2.21 -3.53 -16.20
CA LEU A 18 3.36 -4.35 -15.79
C LEU A 18 2.98 -5.44 -14.78
N ALA A 19 2.01 -5.17 -13.90
CA ALA A 19 1.53 -6.15 -12.93
C ALA A 19 0.56 -7.18 -13.50
N ASP A 20 0.08 -7.00 -14.74
CA ASP A 20 -0.91 -7.87 -15.40
C ASP A 20 -2.14 -8.17 -14.50
N LEU A 21 -2.60 -7.18 -13.74
CA LEU A 21 -3.74 -7.35 -12.84
C LEU A 21 -5.05 -7.29 -13.64
N SER A 22 -5.65 -8.46 -13.91
CA SER A 22 -6.91 -8.53 -14.65
C SER A 22 -8.12 -8.10 -13.81
N ALA A 23 -9.22 -7.72 -14.47
CA ALA A 23 -10.48 -7.41 -13.78
C ALA A 23 -11.01 -8.61 -12.96
N THR A 24 -10.80 -9.83 -13.45
CA THR A 24 -11.14 -11.06 -12.73
C THR A 24 -10.27 -11.24 -11.49
N ASP A 25 -8.96 -10.95 -11.58
CA ASP A 25 -8.06 -11.03 -10.43
C ASP A 25 -8.46 -10.02 -9.34
N ALA A 26 -8.81 -8.80 -9.73
CA ALA A 26 -9.29 -7.79 -8.81
C ALA A 26 -10.62 -8.19 -8.15
N GLN A 27 -11.54 -8.77 -8.91
CA GLN A 27 -12.83 -9.25 -8.40
C GLN A 27 -12.66 -10.35 -7.34
N LEU A 28 -11.74 -11.29 -7.56
CA LEU A 28 -11.40 -12.33 -6.59
C LEU A 28 -10.97 -11.75 -5.24
N LEU A 29 -10.25 -10.64 -5.23
CA LEU A 29 -9.78 -10.00 -4.00
C LEU A 29 -10.89 -9.22 -3.30
N VAL A 30 -11.75 -8.52 -4.05
CA VAL A 30 -12.89 -7.79 -3.48
C VAL A 30 -13.83 -8.73 -2.73
N GLU A 31 -14.10 -9.91 -3.28
CA GLU A 31 -14.91 -10.95 -2.63
C GLU A 31 -14.34 -11.45 -1.29
N LEU A 32 -13.03 -11.26 -1.08
CA LEU A 32 -12.33 -11.68 0.13
C LEU A 32 -12.28 -10.62 1.22
N GLU A 33 -12.87 -9.43 1.00
CA GLU A 33 -12.81 -8.32 1.94
C GLU A 33 -13.26 -8.72 3.36
N THR A 34 -14.39 -9.45 3.48
CA THR A 34 -14.91 -9.86 4.79
C THR A 34 -13.92 -10.76 5.55
N PHE A 35 -13.20 -11.64 4.84
CA PHE A 35 -12.16 -12.48 5.44
C PHE A 35 -10.93 -11.65 5.82
N ALA A 36 -10.57 -10.65 5.02
CA ALA A 36 -9.50 -9.70 5.36
C ALA A 36 -9.84 -8.90 6.63
N MET A 37 -11.08 -8.42 6.75
CA MET A 37 -11.57 -7.73 7.95
C MET A 37 -11.48 -8.61 9.21
N ALA A 38 -11.87 -9.89 9.08
CA ALA A 38 -11.84 -10.83 10.21
C ALA A 38 -10.41 -11.11 10.71
N ILE A 39 -9.42 -11.16 9.80
CA ILE A 39 -8.03 -11.48 10.17
C ILE A 39 -7.17 -10.24 10.47
N ALA A 40 -7.61 -9.03 10.07
CA ALA A 40 -6.84 -7.81 10.21
C ALA A 40 -6.32 -7.54 11.64
N PRO A 41 -7.09 -7.76 12.72
CA PRO A 41 -6.56 -7.59 14.09
C PRO A 41 -5.42 -8.56 14.42
N ALA A 42 -5.51 -9.81 13.96
CA ALA A 42 -4.43 -10.78 14.15
C ALA A 42 -3.19 -10.44 13.31
N PHE A 43 -3.37 -9.85 12.13
CA PHE A 43 -2.28 -9.33 11.30
C PHE A 43 -1.57 -8.15 11.99
N GLN A 44 -2.33 -7.17 12.45
CA GLN A 44 -1.80 -6.01 13.18
C GLN A 44 -1.00 -6.46 14.41
N ASN A 45 -1.56 -7.37 15.22
CA ASN A 45 -0.86 -7.92 16.38
C ASN A 45 0.47 -8.61 15.99
N ALA A 46 0.50 -9.38 14.91
CA ALA A 46 1.72 -10.03 14.44
C ALA A 46 2.79 -9.02 14.00
N VAL A 47 2.38 -7.94 13.35
CA VAL A 47 3.28 -6.83 12.98
C VAL A 47 3.81 -6.13 14.23
N PHE A 48 2.94 -5.70 15.14
CA PHE A 48 3.34 -4.95 16.33
C PHE A 48 4.10 -5.79 17.35
N SER A 49 3.92 -7.11 17.37
CA SER A 49 4.76 -7.99 18.19
C SER A 49 6.22 -8.00 17.74
N ARG A 50 6.50 -7.65 16.48
CA ARG A 50 7.86 -7.63 15.91
C ARG A 50 8.46 -6.23 15.85
N LEU A 51 7.66 -5.29 15.35
CA LEU A 51 8.12 -3.93 15.06
C LEU A 51 7.78 -2.96 16.21
N GLY A 52 6.77 -3.28 17.02
CA GLY A 52 6.23 -2.39 18.05
C GLY A 52 7.26 -1.93 19.09
N PRO A 53 8.06 -2.83 19.70
CA PRO A 53 9.08 -2.42 20.67
C PRO A 53 10.10 -1.44 20.10
N TYR A 54 10.52 -1.66 18.84
CA TYR A 54 11.43 -0.76 18.15
C TYR A 54 10.78 0.59 17.82
N LEU A 55 9.56 0.59 17.27
CA LEU A 55 8.84 1.82 16.97
C LEU A 55 8.54 2.64 18.23
N LEU A 56 8.14 1.99 19.33
CA LEU A 56 7.87 2.69 20.58
C LEU A 56 9.12 3.41 21.11
N TYR A 57 10.30 2.88 20.83
CA TYR A 57 11.57 3.51 21.22
C TYR A 57 12.01 4.61 20.24
N VAL A 58 11.97 4.34 18.94
CA VAL A 58 12.56 5.24 17.91
C VAL A 58 11.58 6.33 17.47
N SER A 59 10.28 6.03 17.44
CA SER A 59 9.24 6.97 17.02
C SER A 59 7.86 6.59 17.61
N PRO A 60 7.56 7.02 18.85
CA PRO A 60 6.26 6.78 19.49
C PRO A 60 5.06 7.26 18.66
N MET A 61 5.25 8.31 17.86
CA MET A 61 4.23 8.81 16.94
C MET A 61 3.94 7.81 15.81
N GLU A 62 4.98 7.22 15.18
CA GLU A 62 4.80 6.18 14.15
C GLU A 62 4.14 4.93 14.75
N TYR A 63 4.45 4.60 16.00
CA TYR A 63 3.80 3.51 16.73
C TYR A 63 2.28 3.73 16.83
N GLU A 64 1.84 4.89 17.32
CA GLU A 64 0.41 5.20 17.49
C GLU A 64 -0.35 5.34 16.17
N LEU A 65 0.28 5.99 15.17
CA LEU A 65 -0.30 6.11 13.83
C LEU A 65 -0.45 4.74 13.18
N GLY A 66 0.60 3.92 13.20
CA GLY A 66 0.58 2.60 12.58
C GLY A 66 -0.46 1.68 13.21
N LYS A 67 -0.68 1.76 14.52
CA LYS A 67 -1.63 0.90 15.22
C LYS A 67 -3.04 1.09 14.65
N ASN A 68 -3.49 2.33 14.51
CA ASN A 68 -4.87 2.61 14.06
C ASN A 68 -5.09 2.46 12.53
N ALA A 69 -4.01 2.35 11.78
CA ALA A 69 -3.99 2.53 10.33
C ALA A 69 -3.66 1.23 9.58
N LEU A 70 -2.89 0.33 10.20
CA LEU A 70 -2.40 -0.90 9.58
C LEU A 70 -3.50 -1.91 9.23
N GLU A 71 -4.52 -2.07 10.10
CA GLU A 71 -5.67 -2.94 9.80
C GLU A 71 -6.44 -2.43 8.57
N LYS A 72 -6.71 -1.12 8.54
CA LYS A 72 -7.44 -0.46 7.45
C LYS A 72 -6.66 -0.57 6.15
N TRP A 73 -5.35 -0.40 6.20
CA TRP A 73 -4.48 -0.61 5.06
C TRP A 73 -4.50 -2.06 4.57
N PHE A 74 -4.44 -3.04 5.47
CA PHE A 74 -4.50 -4.45 5.06
C PHE A 74 -5.83 -4.80 4.37
N ILE A 75 -6.96 -4.34 4.93
CA ILE A 75 -8.29 -4.51 4.33
C ILE A 75 -8.37 -3.79 2.97
N HIS A 76 -7.73 -2.63 2.84
CA HIS A 76 -7.70 -1.85 1.62
C HIS A 76 -7.10 -2.62 0.43
N LEU A 77 -6.09 -3.46 0.67
CA LEU A 77 -5.49 -4.30 -0.38
C LEU A 77 -6.50 -5.23 -1.06
N PHE A 78 -7.56 -5.61 -0.34
CA PHE A 78 -8.64 -6.47 -0.86
C PHE A 78 -9.78 -5.63 -1.44
N ARG A 79 -10.28 -4.65 -0.67
CA ARG A 79 -11.42 -3.80 -1.08
C ARG A 79 -11.16 -3.02 -2.36
N ASN A 80 -9.93 -2.51 -2.52
CA ASN A 80 -9.61 -1.57 -3.60
C ASN A 80 -8.80 -2.19 -4.73
N ALA A 81 -8.78 -3.53 -4.85
CA ALA A 81 -8.04 -4.22 -5.90
C ALA A 81 -8.42 -3.76 -7.32
N GLN A 82 -9.67 -3.33 -7.55
CA GLN A 82 -10.15 -2.84 -8.85
C GLN A 82 -9.55 -1.48 -9.26
N THR A 83 -9.12 -0.69 -8.28
CA THR A 83 -8.48 0.62 -8.47
C THR A 83 -6.98 0.61 -8.17
N ALA A 84 -6.43 -0.53 -7.75
CA ALA A 84 -4.99 -0.73 -7.67
C ALA A 84 -4.36 -0.39 -9.03
N GLY A 85 -3.26 0.38 -9.05
CA GLY A 85 -2.69 0.83 -10.31
C GLY A 85 -3.17 2.19 -10.82
N LYS A 86 -4.33 2.70 -10.37
CA LYS A 86 -5.04 3.75 -11.12
C LYS A 86 -5.06 5.13 -10.46
N SER A 87 -4.54 5.28 -9.26
CA SER A 87 -4.64 6.52 -8.50
C SER A 87 -3.27 7.13 -8.15
N PHE A 88 -2.72 7.90 -9.10
CA PHE A 88 -1.84 9.03 -8.79
C PHE A 88 -2.70 10.22 -8.32
N PRO A 89 -2.25 11.08 -7.40
CA PRO A 89 -2.94 12.32 -7.14
C PRO A 89 -2.59 13.24 -8.30
N ARG A 90 -3.61 13.73 -9.00
CA ARG A 90 -3.39 14.89 -9.86
C ARG A 90 -2.89 16.02 -8.95
N GLU A 91 -1.77 16.64 -9.33
CA GLU A 91 -1.11 17.79 -8.67
C GLU A 91 -2.07 18.94 -8.29
N SER A 92 -3.28 18.99 -8.86
CA SER A 92 -4.25 20.06 -8.65
C SER A 92 -5.16 19.93 -7.41
N SER A 93 -5.14 18.83 -6.67
CA SER A 93 -5.99 18.70 -5.47
C SER A 93 -5.22 19.07 -4.20
N ARG A 94 -5.31 20.34 -3.82
CA ARG A 94 -5.01 20.85 -2.45
C ARG A 94 -5.93 20.26 -1.36
N THR A 95 -6.79 19.31 -1.73
CA THR A 95 -7.72 18.56 -0.89
C THR A 95 -7.41 17.05 -0.91
N SER A 96 -6.26 16.64 -1.45
CA SER A 96 -5.98 15.24 -1.78
C SER A 96 -5.77 14.37 -0.55
N THR A 97 -6.56 13.30 -0.49
CA THR A 97 -6.36 12.16 0.41
C THR A 97 -4.88 11.77 0.42
N PRO A 98 -4.24 11.62 1.59
CA PRO A 98 -2.83 11.28 1.67
C PRO A 98 -2.54 9.93 0.96
N PRO A 99 -1.30 9.74 0.45
CA PRO A 99 -0.90 8.51 -0.24
C PRO A 99 -1.16 7.25 0.61
N LEU A 100 -1.34 6.11 -0.04
CA LEU A 100 -1.87 4.89 0.57
C LEU A 100 -0.98 4.32 1.70
N HIS A 101 0.36 4.43 1.66
CA HIS A 101 1.20 4.08 2.83
C HIS A 101 1.01 5.03 4.02
N ARG A 102 0.71 6.33 3.80
CA ARG A 102 0.27 7.20 4.91
C ARG A 102 -1.06 6.73 5.49
N LYS A 103 -1.90 6.01 4.73
CA LYS A 103 -3.08 5.32 5.29
C LYS A 103 -2.73 4.09 6.12
N SER A 104 -1.54 3.49 5.95
CA SER A 104 -1.03 2.46 6.86
C SER A 104 -0.45 3.06 8.14
N GLY A 105 -0.13 4.37 8.13
CA GLY A 105 0.52 5.06 9.24
C GLY A 105 1.98 4.65 9.47
N ILE A 106 2.52 3.75 8.64
CA ILE A 106 3.83 3.13 8.79
C ILE A 106 4.69 3.45 7.55
N PRO A 107 5.93 3.94 7.74
CA PRO A 107 6.89 4.10 6.64
C PRO A 107 7.09 2.84 5.79
N LEU A 108 7.23 3.00 4.47
CA LEU A 108 7.34 1.90 3.52
C LEU A 108 8.50 0.93 3.86
N ARG A 109 9.64 1.48 4.33
CA ARG A 109 10.79 0.70 4.81
C ARG A 109 10.42 -0.40 5.82
N TYR A 110 9.46 -0.13 6.71
CA TYR A 110 9.07 -1.13 7.70
C TYR A 110 8.12 -2.17 7.12
N LEU A 111 7.29 -1.81 6.14
CA LEU A 111 6.46 -2.78 5.41
C LEU A 111 7.33 -3.80 4.66
N PHE A 112 8.47 -3.37 4.09
CA PHE A 112 9.44 -4.29 3.50
C PHE A 112 10.04 -5.26 4.52
N CYS A 113 10.42 -4.78 5.71
CA CYS A 113 10.91 -5.66 6.79
C CYS A 113 9.86 -6.68 7.26
N LEU A 114 8.58 -6.42 7.00
CA LEU A 114 7.44 -7.24 7.44
C LEU A 114 6.77 -7.98 6.27
N GLN A 115 7.39 -8.02 5.09
CA GLN A 115 6.82 -8.61 3.89
C GLN A 115 6.40 -10.07 4.09
N GLU A 116 7.16 -10.85 4.86
CA GLU A 116 6.81 -12.23 5.21
C GLU A 116 5.50 -12.33 6.00
N VAL A 117 5.23 -11.40 6.92
CA VAL A 117 3.99 -11.34 7.69
C VAL A 117 2.84 -10.96 6.78
N ILE A 118 3.04 -9.95 5.92
CA ILE A 118 2.05 -9.51 4.95
C ILE A 118 1.67 -10.67 4.02
N PHE A 119 2.64 -11.42 3.51
CA PHE A 119 2.38 -12.59 2.67
C PHE A 119 1.69 -13.72 3.42
N LEU A 120 2.11 -14.03 4.66
CA LEU A 120 1.48 -15.06 5.46
C LEU A 120 -0.01 -14.78 5.66
N TYR A 121 -0.36 -13.55 6.06
CA TYR A 121 -1.74 -13.17 6.32
C TYR A 121 -2.54 -12.99 5.04
N GLY A 122 -1.94 -12.41 3.98
CA GLY A 122 -2.55 -12.36 2.65
C GLY A 122 -2.92 -13.75 2.14
N LYS A 123 -2.00 -14.72 2.26
CA LYS A 123 -2.25 -16.12 1.89
C LYS A 123 -3.42 -16.71 2.67
N ARG A 124 -3.49 -16.48 3.99
CA ARG A 124 -4.59 -16.96 4.84
C ARG A 124 -5.94 -16.43 4.39
N VAL A 125 -6.02 -15.16 3.97
CA VAL A 125 -7.26 -14.59 3.42
C VAL A 125 -7.62 -15.32 2.12
N THR A 126 -6.66 -15.46 1.20
CA THR A 126 -6.91 -16.01 -0.14
C THR A 126 -7.28 -17.50 -0.16
N LEU A 127 -6.98 -18.24 0.91
CA LEU A 127 -7.45 -19.63 1.08
C LEU A 127 -8.99 -19.76 1.10
N ASN A 128 -9.72 -18.68 1.38
CA ASN A 128 -11.18 -18.67 1.38
C ASN A 128 -11.78 -18.40 -0.02
N SER A 129 -10.94 -18.20 -1.04
CA SER A 129 -11.40 -18.02 -2.41
C SER A 129 -11.84 -19.34 -3.03
N HIS A 130 -12.75 -19.26 -4.00
CA HIS A 130 -13.05 -20.40 -4.87
C HIS A 130 -11.86 -20.77 -5.79
N ASN A 131 -10.85 -19.90 -5.92
CA ASN A 131 -9.59 -20.20 -6.58
C ASN A 131 -8.39 -19.62 -5.77
N PRO A 132 -7.92 -20.35 -4.73
CA PRO A 132 -6.91 -19.83 -3.80
C PRO A 132 -5.59 -19.43 -4.43
N GLU A 133 -5.08 -20.20 -5.39
CA GLU A 133 -3.79 -19.92 -6.03
C GLU A 133 -3.85 -18.63 -6.85
N ARG A 134 -4.92 -18.47 -7.63
CA ARG A 134 -5.14 -17.26 -8.43
C ARG A 134 -5.39 -16.04 -7.55
N ALA A 135 -6.17 -16.20 -6.47
CA ALA A 135 -6.39 -15.12 -5.51
C ALA A 135 -5.09 -14.70 -4.81
N PHE A 136 -4.22 -15.64 -4.45
CA PHE A 136 -2.91 -15.30 -3.88
C PHE A 136 -2.00 -14.60 -4.89
N SER A 137 -1.96 -15.06 -6.14
CA SER A 137 -1.24 -14.35 -7.21
C SER A 137 -1.78 -12.92 -7.40
N ALA A 138 -3.10 -12.74 -7.41
CA ALA A 138 -3.73 -11.42 -7.51
C ALA A 138 -3.32 -10.52 -6.35
N PHE A 139 -3.33 -11.06 -5.11
CA PHE A 139 -2.91 -10.32 -3.92
C PHE A 139 -1.45 -9.86 -4.04
N GLN A 140 -0.54 -10.71 -4.52
CA GLN A 140 0.86 -10.34 -4.74
C GLN A 140 1.00 -9.23 -5.78
N LYS A 141 0.21 -9.25 -6.86
CA LYS A 141 0.17 -8.17 -7.86
C LYS A 141 -0.29 -6.85 -7.24
N VAL A 142 -1.37 -6.84 -6.46
CA VAL A 142 -1.87 -5.64 -5.76
C VAL A 142 -0.85 -5.11 -4.76
N LEU A 143 -0.22 -5.97 -3.97
CA LEU A 143 0.81 -5.57 -3.02
C LEU A 143 2.03 -4.97 -3.74
N GLY A 144 2.46 -5.58 -4.85
CA GLY A 144 3.54 -5.05 -5.67
C GLY A 144 3.23 -3.68 -6.25
N LEU A 145 2.01 -3.49 -6.77
CA LEU A 145 1.53 -2.17 -7.21
C LEU A 145 1.58 -1.17 -6.06
N GLU A 146 1.03 -1.53 -4.90
CA GLU A 146 1.01 -0.68 -3.71
C GLU A 146 2.42 -0.22 -3.33
N PHE A 147 3.41 -1.13 -3.28
CA PHE A 147 4.80 -0.77 -3.00
C PHE A 147 5.40 0.13 -4.10
N ALA A 148 5.16 -0.18 -5.36
CA ALA A 148 5.66 0.64 -6.47
C ALA A 148 5.10 2.07 -6.44
N PHE A 149 3.80 2.24 -6.19
CA PHE A 149 3.22 3.58 -6.00
C PHE A 149 3.89 4.30 -4.85
N ASN A 150 3.96 3.66 -3.69
CA ASN A 150 4.50 4.28 -2.49
C ASN A 150 5.96 4.73 -2.68
N GLN A 151 6.77 3.95 -3.39
CA GLN A 151 8.15 4.33 -3.74
C GLN A 151 8.18 5.61 -4.59
N VAL A 152 7.38 5.69 -5.66
CA VAL A 152 7.35 6.88 -6.53
C VAL A 152 6.87 8.11 -5.75
N TYR A 153 5.92 7.95 -4.83
CA TYR A 153 5.49 9.04 -3.96
C TYR A 153 6.59 9.54 -3.03
N GLU A 154 7.36 8.64 -2.42
CA GLU A 154 8.47 9.02 -1.55
C GLU A 154 9.53 9.79 -2.35
N GLU A 155 9.86 9.34 -3.57
CA GLU A 155 10.79 10.03 -4.47
C GLU A 155 10.33 11.44 -4.85
N LEU A 156 9.05 11.59 -5.24
CA LEU A 156 8.48 12.90 -5.57
C LEU A 156 8.49 13.84 -4.36
N TYR A 157 8.18 13.33 -3.17
CA TYR A 157 8.19 14.13 -1.95
C TYR A 157 9.61 14.60 -1.59
N ILE A 158 10.61 13.72 -1.70
CA ILE A 158 12.03 14.07 -1.46
C ILE A 158 12.50 15.10 -2.48
N SER A 159 12.15 14.94 -3.76
CA SER A 159 12.49 15.91 -4.81
C SER A 159 11.91 17.28 -4.49
N HIS A 160 10.63 17.35 -4.12
CA HIS A 160 9.97 18.61 -3.80
C HIS A 160 10.55 19.29 -2.56
N LEU A 161 10.88 18.53 -1.51
CA LEU A 161 11.58 19.08 -0.34
C LEU A 161 12.97 19.61 -0.70
N SER A 162 13.69 18.91 -1.57
CA SER A 162 15.02 19.32 -2.01
C SER A 162 14.97 20.63 -2.81
N GLU A 163 13.98 20.80 -3.68
CA GLU A 163 13.72 22.07 -4.39
C GLU A 163 13.47 23.21 -3.41
N LEU A 164 12.59 23.01 -2.41
CA LEU A 164 12.31 24.02 -1.39
C LEU A 164 13.53 24.41 -0.55
N MET A 165 14.48 23.49 -0.36
CA MET A 165 15.72 23.74 0.40
C MET A 165 16.84 24.37 -0.44
N LEU A 166 16.73 24.34 -1.77
CA LEU A 166 17.72 24.89 -2.71
C LEU A 166 17.33 26.26 -3.26
N ASP A 167 16.06 26.67 -3.09
CA ASP A 167 15.54 27.99 -3.46
C ASP A 167 15.69 29.05 -2.33
N ASP A 168 16.38 28.70 -1.23
CA ASP A 168 16.90 29.62 -0.18
C ASP A 168 18.43 29.82 -0.34
#